data_AF-A0A560GG82-F1
#
_entry.id   AF-A0A560GG82-F1
#
_cell.length_a   1.000
_cell.length_b   1.000
_cell.length_c   1.000
_cell.angle_alpha   90.00
_cell.angle_beta   90.00
_cell.angle_gamma   90.00
#
_symmetry.space_group_name_H-M   'P 1'
#
loop_
_entity.id
_entity.type
_entity.pdbx_description
1 polymer ?
#
loop_
_entity_poly.entity_id
_entity_poly.type
_entity_poly.pdbx_seq_one_letter_code
_entity_poly.pdbx_strand_id
1 'polypeptide(L)'
;MIYRLIDAKKAEIPVNRSCGLLGVSGSGYYAWKRRKASVRQQADMVLLAHVRHHFELSHETYGSPRMHAELKAAGLRCARHRIARLMRDNGLKALMKRRYKKTTDSAHGGPVAPNLLDQDFGAEGPNRKWGSDISYSAPRPGWSGVHMTGMPRRKEELNERPALCCEGA
;
A
#
# COMPACT_ATOMS: atom_id res chain seq x y z
N MET A 1 -21.41 -7.54 -22.50
CA MET A 1 -20.20 -8.31 -22.16
C MET A 1 -19.63 -9.09 -23.36
N ILE A 2 -20.47 -9.74 -24.18
CA ILE A 2 -20.03 -10.59 -25.31
C ILE A 2 -19.10 -9.87 -26.32
N TYR A 3 -19.45 -8.67 -26.79
CA TYR A 3 -18.59 -7.96 -27.75
C TYR A 3 -17.23 -7.51 -27.17
N ARG A 4 -17.14 -7.25 -25.86
CA ARG A 4 -15.84 -6.96 -25.21
C ARG A 4 -14.92 -8.17 -25.24
N LEU A 5 -15.47 -9.37 -25.01
CA LEU A 5 -14.70 -10.62 -25.10
C LEU A 5 -14.20 -10.86 -26.52
N ILE A 6 -15.06 -10.67 -27.52
CA ILE A 6 -14.69 -10.78 -28.94
C ILE A 6 -13.55 -9.80 -29.27
N ASP A 7 -13.64 -8.55 -28.81
CA ASP A 7 -12.59 -7.56 -29.08
C ASP A 7 -11.26 -7.87 -28.39
N ALA A 8 -11.30 -8.45 -27.19
CA ALA A 8 -10.11 -8.88 -26.46
C ALA A 8 -9.41 -10.07 -27.14
N LYS A 9 -10.17 -10.95 -27.80
CA LYS A 9 -9.65 -12.18 -28.44
C LYS A 9 -9.48 -12.10 -29.96
N LYS A 10 -9.76 -10.95 -30.59
CA LYS A 10 -9.71 -10.76 -32.05
C LYS A 10 -8.35 -11.03 -32.70
N ALA A 11 -7.26 -10.96 -31.94
CA ALA A 11 -5.91 -11.24 -32.42
C ALA A 11 -5.63 -12.75 -32.54
N GLU A 12 -6.30 -13.56 -31.71
CA GLU A 12 -6.17 -15.02 -31.69
C GLU A 12 -7.24 -15.69 -32.55
N ILE A 13 -8.46 -15.14 -32.55
CA ILE A 13 -9.62 -15.73 -33.22
C ILE A 13 -10.27 -14.69 -34.13
N PRO A 14 -10.51 -15.00 -35.42
CA PRO A 14 -11.20 -14.09 -36.33
C PRO A 14 -12.59 -13.70 -35.80
N VAL A 15 -12.92 -12.41 -35.89
CA VAL A 15 -14.18 -11.84 -35.37
C VAL A 15 -15.41 -12.59 -35.85
N ASN A 16 -15.48 -12.94 -37.14
CA ASN A 16 -16.62 -13.67 -37.71
C ASN A 16 -16.79 -15.05 -37.08
N ARG A 17 -15.68 -15.75 -36.79
CA ARG A 17 -15.69 -17.06 -36.13
C ARG A 17 -16.15 -16.92 -34.67
N SER A 18 -15.64 -15.94 -33.93
CA SER A 18 -16.10 -15.67 -32.56
C SER A 18 -17.57 -15.26 -32.51
N CYS A 19 -18.04 -14.48 -33.48
CA CYS A 19 -19.44 -14.08 -33.59
C CYS A 19 -20.35 -15.30 -33.83
N GLY A 20 -19.97 -16.20 -34.73
CA GLY A 20 -20.68 -17.47 -34.97
C GLY A 20 -20.72 -18.36 -33.73
N LEU A 21 -19.58 -18.54 -33.05
CA LEU A 21 -19.49 -19.36 -31.83
C LEU A 21 -20.34 -18.83 -30.67
N LEU A 22 -20.47 -17.50 -30.56
CA LEU A 22 -21.19 -16.85 -29.46
C LEU A 22 -22.63 -16.45 -29.83
N GLY A 23 -23.11 -16.81 -31.02
CA GLY A 23 -24.48 -16.53 -31.47
C GLY A 23 -24.81 -15.05 -31.64
N VAL A 24 -23.83 -14.21 -31.99
CA VAL A 24 -24.03 -12.76 -32.20
C VAL A 24 -23.74 -12.36 -33.65
N SER A 25 -24.35 -11.27 -34.11
CA SER A 25 -24.09 -10.77 -35.47
C SER A 25 -22.77 -9.99 -35.56
N GLY A 26 -22.05 -10.19 -36.67
CA GLY A 26 -20.83 -9.42 -36.98
C GLY A 26 -21.12 -7.92 -37.16
N SER A 27 -22.25 -7.58 -37.79
CA SER A 27 -22.71 -6.18 -37.91
C SER A 27 -22.92 -5.52 -36.55
N GLY A 28 -23.47 -6.26 -35.58
CA GLY A 28 -23.64 -5.81 -34.19
C GLY A 28 -22.31 -5.55 -33.49
N TYR A 29 -21.30 -6.40 -33.72
CA TYR A 29 -19.94 -6.17 -33.20
C TYR A 29 -19.34 -4.87 -33.74
N TYR A 30 -19.38 -4.64 -35.06
CA TYR A 30 -18.82 -3.42 -35.64
C TYR A 30 -19.63 -2.16 -35.28
N ALA A 31 -20.96 -2.28 -35.16
CA ALA A 31 -21.79 -1.19 -34.65
C ALA A 31 -21.45 -0.85 -33.19
N TRP A 32 -21.24 -1.87 -32.35
CA TRP A 32 -20.77 -1.68 -30.98
C TRP A 32 -19.38 -1.05 -30.92
N LYS A 33 -18.45 -1.49 -31.77
CA LYS A 33 -17.07 -0.97 -31.83
C LYS A 33 -16.99 0.49 -32.27
N ARG A 34 -17.85 0.90 -33.22
CA ARG A 34 -17.93 2.29 -33.69
C ARG A 34 -18.78 3.20 -32.80
N ARG A 35 -19.51 2.64 -31.83
CA ARG A 35 -20.43 3.41 -30.99
C ARG A 35 -19.63 4.41 -30.16
N LYS A 36 -19.88 5.70 -30.38
CA LYS A 36 -19.29 6.79 -29.59
C LYS A 36 -19.76 6.71 -28.13
N ALA A 37 -18.97 7.29 -27.23
CA ALA A 37 -19.36 7.42 -25.83
C ALA A 37 -20.70 8.17 -25.73
N SER A 38 -21.65 7.60 -24.99
CA SER A 38 -22.91 8.28 -24.66
C SER A 38 -22.67 9.55 -23.86
N VAL A 39 -23.65 10.47 -23.84
CA VAL A 39 -23.59 11.71 -23.03
C VAL A 39 -23.23 11.42 -21.57
N ARG A 40 -23.81 10.35 -21.00
CA ARG A 40 -23.49 9.91 -19.64
C ARG A 40 -22.04 9.47 -19.49
N GLN A 41 -21.51 8.71 -20.45
CA GLN A 41 -20.11 8.28 -20.43
C GLN A 41 -19.15 9.46 -20.59
N GLN A 42 -19.50 10.45 -21.42
CA GLN A 42 -18.73 11.69 -21.54
C GLN A 42 -18.70 12.46 -20.22
N ALA A 43 -19.86 12.66 -19.58
CA ALA A 43 -19.94 13.29 -18.28
C ALA A 43 -19.19 12.50 -17.19
N ASP A 44 -19.19 11.17 -17.26
CA ASP A 44 -18.41 10.30 -16.36
C ASP A 44 -16.90 10.45 -16.58
N MET A 45 -16.44 10.61 -17.83
CA MET A 45 -15.02 10.85 -18.12
C MET A 45 -14.55 12.20 -17.58
N VAL A 46 -15.36 13.25 -17.74
CA VAL A 46 -15.08 14.57 -17.15
C VAL A 46 -15.02 14.48 -15.62
N LEU A 47 -16.02 13.86 -15.01
CA LEU A 47 -16.03 13.66 -13.55
C LEU A 47 -14.83 12.84 -13.07
N LEU A 48 -14.46 11.79 -13.81
CA LEU A 48 -13.31 10.95 -13.49
C LEU A 48 -11.99 11.75 -13.53
N ALA A 49 -11.84 12.70 -14.46
CA ALA A 49 -10.67 13.57 -14.50
C ALA A 49 -10.55 14.40 -13.21
N HIS A 50 -11.65 15.00 -12.74
CA HIS A 50 -11.67 15.70 -11.45
C HIS A 50 -11.38 14.75 -10.28
N VAL A 51 -11.98 13.56 -10.26
CA VAL A 51 -11.71 12.55 -9.21
C VAL A 51 -10.23 12.19 -9.16
N ARG A 52 -9.57 11.97 -10.31
CA ARG A 52 -8.13 11.64 -10.37
C ARG A 52 -7.28 12.80 -9.85
N HIS A 53 -7.56 14.01 -10.30
CA HIS A 53 -6.84 15.20 -9.86
C HIS A 53 -6.89 15.38 -8.34
N HIS A 54 -8.09 15.33 -7.74
CA HIS A 54 -8.22 15.45 -6.29
C HIS A 54 -7.69 14.22 -5.53
N PHE A 55 -7.72 13.03 -6.13
CA PHE A 55 -7.14 11.83 -5.53
C PHE A 55 -5.61 11.94 -5.42
N GLU A 56 -4.95 12.44 -6.47
CA GLU A 56 -3.51 12.73 -6.48
C GLU A 56 -3.15 13.83 -5.47
N LEU A 57 -3.91 14.93 -5.42
CA LEU A 57 -3.74 15.99 -4.41
C LEU A 57 -3.86 15.47 -2.98
N SER A 58 -4.70 14.44 -2.76
CA SER A 58 -4.87 13.81 -1.45
C SER A 58 -3.78 12.80 -1.09
N HIS A 59 -2.74 12.65 -1.93
CA HIS A 59 -1.74 11.59 -1.83
C HIS A 59 -2.37 10.20 -1.72
N GLU A 60 -3.42 9.96 -2.52
CA GLU A 60 -4.16 8.71 -2.58
C GLU A 60 -4.84 8.31 -1.25
N THR A 61 -5.01 9.22 -0.28
CA THR A 61 -5.59 8.88 1.03
C THR A 61 -7.12 8.96 1.05
N TYR A 62 -7.74 9.66 0.08
CA TYR A 62 -9.17 9.93 0.12
C TYR A 62 -9.97 8.83 -0.57
N GLY A 63 -10.85 8.17 0.20
CA GLY A 63 -11.88 7.29 -0.33
C GLY A 63 -13.11 8.04 -0.82
N SER A 64 -14.08 7.31 -1.40
CA SER A 64 -15.29 7.91 -1.98
C SER A 64 -16.08 8.88 -1.08
N PRO A 65 -16.17 8.73 0.26
CA PRO A 65 -16.87 9.70 1.10
C PRO A 65 -16.13 11.04 1.19
N ARG A 66 -14.80 11.03 1.36
CA ARG A 66 -13.97 12.23 1.41
C ARG A 66 -13.88 12.89 0.05
N MET A 67 -13.74 12.10 -1.02
CA MET A 67 -13.82 12.59 -2.39
C MET A 67 -15.13 13.30 -2.70
N HIS A 68 -16.25 12.77 -2.22
CA HIS A 68 -17.53 13.43 -2.41
C HIS A 68 -17.61 14.81 -1.73
N ALA A 69 -17.09 14.91 -0.50
CA ALA A 69 -17.05 16.19 0.22
C ALA A 69 -16.15 17.21 -0.51
N GLU A 70 -14.97 16.77 -0.95
CA GLU A 70 -14.01 17.61 -1.67
C GLU A 70 -14.58 18.13 -2.99
N LEU A 71 -15.13 17.25 -3.82
CA LEU A 71 -15.73 17.62 -5.10
C LEU A 71 -16.94 18.54 -4.90
N LYS A 72 -17.72 18.32 -3.83
CA LYS A 72 -18.84 19.21 -3.49
C LYS A 72 -18.36 20.60 -3.09
N ALA A 73 -17.26 20.70 -2.33
CA ALA A 73 -16.63 21.97 -1.96
C ALA A 73 -16.06 22.71 -3.18
N ALA A 74 -15.52 21.97 -4.15
CA ALA A 74 -15.08 22.49 -5.45
C ALA A 74 -16.24 22.83 -6.42
N GLY A 75 -17.51 22.76 -5.97
CA GLY A 75 -18.68 23.11 -6.78
C GLY A 75 -19.23 21.98 -7.69
N LEU A 76 -18.62 20.79 -7.69
CA LEU A 76 -19.02 19.65 -8.50
C LEU A 76 -20.07 18.79 -7.78
N ARG A 77 -21.35 19.06 -8.05
CA ARG A 77 -22.47 18.28 -7.50
C ARG A 77 -22.60 16.92 -8.20
N CYS A 78 -22.23 15.84 -7.50
CA CYS A 78 -22.39 14.47 -7.99
C CYS A 78 -22.72 13.50 -6.85
N ALA A 79 -23.48 12.43 -7.14
CA ALA A 79 -23.85 11.46 -6.12
C ALA A 79 -22.64 10.63 -5.65
N ARG A 80 -22.53 10.40 -4.33
CA ARG A 80 -21.47 9.58 -3.72
C ARG A 80 -21.31 8.20 -4.39
N HIS A 81 -22.42 7.53 -4.71
CA HIS A 81 -22.40 6.22 -5.38
C HIS A 81 -21.79 6.28 -6.80
N ARG A 82 -21.98 7.40 -7.51
CA ARG A 82 -21.37 7.60 -8.83
C ARG A 82 -19.86 7.72 -8.71
N ILE A 83 -19.37 8.48 -7.74
CA ILE A 83 -17.92 8.59 -7.43
C ILE A 83 -17.37 7.22 -7.04
N ALA A 84 -18.02 6.52 -6.11
CA ALA A 84 -17.57 5.20 -5.65
C ALA A 84 -17.46 4.18 -6.78
N ARG A 85 -18.43 4.17 -7.71
CA ARG A 85 -18.36 3.34 -8.93
C ARG A 85 -17.18 3.74 -9.81
N LEU A 86 -17.02 5.03 -10.11
CA LEU A 86 -15.91 5.50 -10.95
C LEU A 86 -14.54 5.17 -10.36
N MET A 87 -14.36 5.34 -9.05
CA MET A 87 -13.13 4.96 -8.35
C MET A 87 -12.87 3.45 -8.47
N ARG A 88 -13.89 2.62 -8.21
CA ARG A 88 -13.78 1.15 -8.31
C ARG A 88 -13.43 0.69 -9.72
N ASP A 89 -14.16 1.18 -10.73
CA ASP A 89 -13.98 0.81 -12.13
C ASP A 89 -12.59 1.21 -12.66
N ASN A 90 -11.90 2.16 -12.01
CA ASN A 90 -10.58 2.66 -12.37
C ASN A 90 -9.46 2.27 -11.39
N GLY A 91 -9.73 1.40 -10.41
CA GLY A 91 -8.72 0.95 -9.46
C GLY A 91 -8.23 2.01 -8.46
N LEU A 92 -8.92 3.14 -8.32
CA LEU A 92 -8.56 4.20 -7.37
C LEU A 92 -8.96 3.76 -5.96
N LYS A 93 -7.98 3.31 -5.18
CA LYS A 93 -8.18 2.79 -3.82
C LYS A 93 -7.41 3.65 -2.83
N ALA A 94 -8.11 4.13 -1.81
CA ALA A 94 -7.49 4.92 -0.77
C ALA A 94 -6.43 4.12 0.01
N LEU A 95 -5.23 4.70 0.16
CA LEU A 95 -4.19 4.17 1.02
C LEU A 95 -4.59 4.35 2.49
N MET A 96 -4.77 3.23 3.18
CA MET A 96 -4.88 3.23 4.63
C MET A 96 -3.50 3.01 5.25
N LYS A 97 -3.04 3.96 6.08
CA LYS A 97 -1.91 3.68 6.97
C LYS A 97 -2.28 2.51 7.88
N ARG A 98 -1.40 1.51 7.96
CA ARG A 98 -1.51 0.43 8.95
C ARG A 98 -1.54 1.07 10.34
N ARG A 99 -2.53 0.73 11.17
CA ARG A 99 -2.61 1.25 12.54
C ARG A 99 -1.31 0.88 13.26
N TYR A 100 -0.59 1.89 13.75
CA TYR A 100 0.56 1.66 14.60
C TYR A 100 0.09 0.95 15.88
N LYS A 101 0.73 -0.16 16.22
CA LYS A 101 0.46 -0.91 17.45
C LYS A 101 1.66 -0.69 18.36
N LYS A 102 1.44 0.02 19.47
CA LYS A 102 2.42 0.12 20.56
C LYS A 102 2.51 -1.27 21.19
N THR A 103 3.62 -1.98 20.96
CA THR A 103 3.81 -3.34 21.51
C THR A 103 4.23 -3.29 22.98
N THR A 104 4.89 -2.21 23.40
CA THR A 104 5.44 -2.06 24.74
C THR A 104 4.82 -0.86 25.43
N ASP A 105 4.16 -1.07 26.56
CA ASP A 105 3.66 0.01 27.40
C ASP A 105 4.55 0.19 28.63
N SER A 106 5.55 1.05 28.51
CA SER A 106 6.48 1.35 29.61
C SER A 106 5.84 2.11 30.79
N ALA A 107 4.60 2.59 30.64
CA ALA A 107 3.84 3.29 31.68
C ALA A 107 2.78 2.37 32.32
N HIS A 108 3.11 1.09 32.50
CA HIS A 108 2.21 0.15 33.17
C HIS A 108 2.28 0.29 34.69
N GLY A 109 1.17 0.05 35.39
CA GLY A 109 1.12 0.06 36.86
C GLY A 109 1.77 -1.14 37.55
N GLY A 110 2.32 -2.09 36.78
CA GLY A 110 3.06 -3.24 37.31
C GLY A 110 4.46 -2.84 37.82
N PRO A 111 5.09 -3.70 38.66
CA PRO A 111 6.42 -3.44 39.19
C PRO A 111 7.44 -3.35 38.04
N VAL A 112 8.14 -2.22 37.96
CA VAL A 112 9.26 -2.02 37.04
C VAL A 112 10.53 -2.42 37.77
N ALA A 113 11.26 -3.40 37.24
CA ALA A 113 12.56 -3.77 37.79
C ALA A 113 13.53 -2.57 37.66
N PRO A 114 14.31 -2.24 38.70
CA PRO A 114 15.27 -1.15 38.63
C PRO A 114 16.29 -1.41 37.52
N ASN A 115 16.57 -0.40 36.70
CA ASN A 115 17.61 -0.46 35.68
C ASN A 115 18.99 -0.39 36.36
N LEU A 116 19.48 -1.53 36.86
CA LEU A 116 20.74 -1.61 37.59
C LEU A 116 21.99 -1.34 36.74
N LEU A 117 21.87 -1.43 35.41
CA LEU A 117 22.98 -1.16 34.51
C LEU A 117 23.10 0.32 34.19
N ASP A 118 21.98 1.03 34.02
CA ASP A 118 21.92 2.46 33.67
C ASP A 118 22.95 2.91 32.60
N GLN A 119 23.15 2.06 31.58
CA GLN A 119 24.13 2.26 30.50
C GLN A 119 25.61 2.27 30.94
N ASP A 120 25.91 1.92 32.20
CA ASP A 120 27.26 1.61 32.66
C ASP A 120 27.62 0.15 32.31
N PHE A 121 28.45 0.01 31.28
CA PHE A 121 28.98 -1.28 30.82
C PHE A 121 30.36 -1.62 31.41
N GLY A 122 30.93 -0.75 32.26
CA GLY A 122 32.19 -1.00 32.95
C GLY A 122 32.06 -2.16 33.95
N ALA A 123 33.05 -3.05 34.00
CA ALA A 123 33.06 -4.18 34.92
C ALA A 123 34.49 -4.51 35.38
N GLU A 124 34.67 -4.66 36.69
CA GLU A 124 35.96 -5.00 37.34
C GLU A 124 36.45 -6.43 37.00
N GLY A 125 35.60 -7.26 36.40
CA GLY A 125 35.94 -8.64 36.04
C GLY A 125 34.95 -9.31 35.08
N PRO A 126 35.28 -10.51 34.58
CA PRO A 126 34.34 -11.33 33.81
C PRO A 126 33.08 -11.69 34.60
N ASN A 127 31.98 -11.92 33.88
CA ASN A 127 30.69 -12.39 34.40
C ASN A 127 29.98 -11.47 35.42
N ARG A 128 30.31 -10.17 35.49
CA ARG A 128 29.64 -9.21 36.39
C ARG A 128 28.43 -8.50 35.78
N LYS A 129 28.47 -8.26 34.46
CA LYS A 129 27.38 -7.62 33.69
C LYS A 129 27.21 -8.39 32.39
N TRP A 130 25.97 -8.74 32.05
CA TRP A 130 25.61 -9.51 30.87
C TRP A 130 24.55 -8.74 30.10
N GLY A 131 24.82 -8.43 28.83
CA GLY A 131 23.87 -7.80 27.92
C GLY A 131 23.60 -8.73 26.75
N SER A 132 22.36 -8.81 26.30
CA SER A 132 21.99 -9.48 25.05
C SER A 132 21.22 -8.50 24.19
N ASP A 133 21.61 -8.37 22.94
CA ASP A 133 20.83 -7.72 21.91
C ASP A 133 20.10 -8.76 21.06
N ILE A 134 19.01 -8.34 20.43
CA ILE A 134 18.35 -9.11 19.37
C ILE A 134 18.60 -8.37 18.07
N SER A 135 19.51 -8.90 17.27
CA SER A 135 19.79 -8.42 15.93
C SER A 135 18.82 -9.07 14.93
N TYR A 136 17.98 -8.26 14.28
CA TYR A 136 17.12 -8.73 13.20
C TYR A 136 17.89 -8.69 11.88
N SER A 137 18.11 -9.85 11.26
CA SER A 137 18.64 -9.93 9.90
C SER A 137 17.50 -9.96 8.88
N ALA A 138 17.71 -9.31 7.72
CA ALA A 138 16.73 -9.32 6.65
C ALA A 138 16.57 -10.75 6.07
N PRO A 139 15.34 -11.22 5.82
CA PRO A 139 15.12 -12.52 5.23
C PRO A 139 15.70 -12.57 3.80
N ARG A 140 16.40 -13.67 3.49
CA ARG A 140 16.82 -13.97 2.12
C ARG A 140 15.62 -14.46 1.30
N PRO A 141 15.58 -14.23 -0.03
CA PRO A 141 14.52 -14.76 -0.87
C PRO A 141 14.40 -16.28 -0.71
N GLY A 142 13.21 -16.78 -0.37
CA GLY A 142 12.92 -18.22 -0.24
C GLY A 142 12.93 -18.81 1.18
N TRP A 143 13.14 -18.01 2.23
CA TRP A 143 13.10 -18.51 3.62
C TRP A 143 12.02 -17.83 4.47
N SER A 144 11.17 -18.64 5.10
CA SER A 144 10.05 -18.21 5.96
C SER A 144 10.35 -18.35 7.46
N GLY A 145 11.56 -18.00 7.90
CA GLY A 145 11.96 -18.11 9.31
C GLY A 145 12.85 -16.95 9.76
N VAL A 146 12.68 -16.52 11.02
CA VAL A 146 13.59 -15.57 11.68
C VAL A 146 14.81 -16.35 12.15
N HIS A 147 15.98 -16.06 11.58
CA HIS A 147 17.24 -16.63 12.08
C HIS A 147 17.77 -15.73 13.20
N MET A 148 17.67 -16.20 14.44
CA MET A 148 18.24 -15.54 15.60
C MET A 148 19.64 -16.12 15.85
N THR A 149 20.68 -15.39 15.45
CA THR A 149 22.06 -15.76 15.77
C THR A 149 22.48 -14.98 17.01
N GLY A 150 22.60 -15.64 18.15
CA GLY A 150 23.33 -15.08 19.28
C GLY A 150 24.82 -15.21 19.00
N MET A 151 25.47 -14.16 18.52
CA MET A 151 26.93 -14.13 18.43
C MET A 151 27.51 -13.82 19.82
N PRO A 152 28.30 -14.72 20.44
CA PRO A 152 29.07 -14.35 21.61
C PRO A 152 30.20 -13.42 21.17
N ARG A 153 30.06 -12.11 21.40
CA ARG A 153 31.18 -11.18 21.21
C ARG A 153 32.20 -11.39 22.32
N ARG A 154 33.43 -11.77 21.95
CA ARG A 154 34.58 -11.81 22.87
C ARG A 154 34.83 -10.40 23.40
N LYS A 155 35.22 -10.30 24.67
CA LYS A 155 35.41 -9.04 25.41
C LYS A 155 36.41 -8.05 24.80
N GLU A 156 37.25 -8.45 23.85
CA GLU A 156 38.32 -7.61 23.30
C GLU A 156 37.84 -6.56 22.28
N GLU A 157 36.64 -6.67 21.72
CA GLU A 157 36.14 -5.72 20.69
C GLU A 157 35.34 -4.52 21.22
N LEU A 158 35.14 -4.40 22.53
CA LEU A 158 34.33 -3.32 23.12
C LEU A 158 35.13 -2.02 23.41
N ASN A 159 36.46 -2.02 23.26
CA ASN A 159 37.28 -0.86 23.62
C ASN A 159 37.81 -0.03 22.44
N GLU A 160 37.43 -0.36 21.20
CA GLU A 160 37.90 0.36 20.00
C GLU A 160 36.76 0.81 19.09
N ARG A 161 35.92 1.75 19.53
CA ARG A 161 35.28 2.70 18.60
C ARG A 161 35.23 4.10 19.24
N PRO A 162 35.85 5.12 18.62
CA PRO A 162 35.74 6.48 19.10
C PRO A 162 34.32 7.00 18.87
N ALA A 163 33.90 7.91 19.75
CA ALA A 163 32.70 8.72 19.60
C ALA A 163 32.69 9.38 18.22
N LEU A 164 31.81 8.91 17.34
CA LEU A 164 31.46 9.64 16.12
C LEU A 164 30.06 10.21 16.31
N CYS A 165 30.09 11.51 16.55
CA CYS A 165 29.02 12.50 16.39
C CYS A 165 27.99 12.13 15.32
N CYS A 166 26.73 12.43 15.61
CA CYS A 166 25.78 13.04 14.68
C CYS A 166 24.87 13.97 15.50
N GLU A 167 25.38 15.18 15.74
CA GLU A 167 24.54 16.38 15.87
C GLU A 167 23.89 16.69 14.51
N GLY A 168 22.64 17.15 14.56
CA GLY A 168 22.05 18.12 13.63
C GLY A 168 21.95 17.79 12.13
N ALA A 169 20.77 17.35 11.71
CA ALA A 169 19.94 17.96 10.65
C ALA A 169 18.60 17.23 10.53
#